data_AF-A0A3N7FIY2-F1
#
_entry.id   AF-A0A3N7FIY2-F1
#
_cell.length_a   1.000
_cell.length_b   1.000
_cell.length_c   1.000
_cell.angle_alpha   90.00
_cell.angle_beta   90.00
_cell.angle_gamma   90.00
#
_symmetry.space_group_name_H-M   'P 1'
#
loop_
_entity.id
_entity.type
_entity.pdbx_description
1 polymer ?
#
loop_
_entity_poly.entity_id
_entity_poly.type
_entity_poly.pdbx_seq_one_letter_code
_entity_poly.pdbx_strand_id
1 'polypeptide(L)'
;MVRWIIIASSTLAMRLTLFPLHVLQMHKIKKISRSFSKLPPLFPPPLSGRSYIEQISLFRNERRAIGCPSYLWFLAFLSVQIPCFLLWMTSIRRMCLDNHPGFDCGGALWFQNLTELPHGVLGPIFPFLIAGLHGVNVHFSFDRSSVRNTSGLLGLLSEYYRKYLNFMMLPLFFIGYCIPQGSLVYWVTNSSLTAIQQVSLKLPVVRAKLGLLDKDFPKAPALSAEMVAHELCKVSPENLSPHELLVLSVKLLSSGHRARAIPLLQMALEKDSGHVKALIVMGQARLQEGLHAEATDHLERAISNLILTGHPTAEDVDHLILASQWAGVACIRQGKNAEGIMHLERITSLEEPEDPKSKAHYFDGLLLLASALSKEDRNAEAVKYLRLVVAYDPSRKEFLDQCL
;
A
#
# COMPACT_ATOMS: atom_id res chain seq x y z
N MET A 1 -13.20 -41.25 -20.50
CA MET A 1 -13.59 -40.26 -19.47
C MET A 1 -12.39 -39.39 -19.18
N VAL A 2 -12.54 -38.07 -19.27
CA VAL A 2 -11.41 -37.13 -19.25
C VAL A 2 -10.87 -36.96 -17.81
N ARG A 3 -9.77 -37.62 -17.46
CA ARG A 3 -9.25 -37.69 -16.08
C ARG A 3 -8.76 -36.33 -15.56
N TRP A 4 -8.23 -35.47 -16.42
CA TRP A 4 -7.80 -34.12 -16.00
C TRP A 4 -8.97 -33.26 -15.49
N ILE A 5 -10.19 -33.44 -16.04
CA ILE A 5 -11.40 -32.74 -15.56
C ILE A 5 -11.75 -33.18 -14.14
N ILE A 6 -11.58 -34.48 -13.81
CA ILE A 6 -11.82 -34.99 -12.45
C ILE A 6 -10.85 -34.37 -11.46
N ILE A 7 -9.56 -34.28 -11.84
CA ILE A 7 -8.55 -33.59 -11.03
C ILE A 7 -8.97 -32.14 -10.77
N ALA A 8 -9.34 -31.41 -11.83
CA ALA A 8 -9.71 -30.00 -11.72
C ALA A 8 -11.00 -29.78 -10.90
N SER A 9 -12.05 -30.55 -11.16
CA SER A 9 -13.34 -30.44 -10.46
C SER A 9 -13.24 -30.85 -9.00
N SER A 10 -12.44 -31.87 -8.68
CA SER A 10 -12.18 -32.29 -7.30
C SER A 10 -11.37 -31.23 -6.54
N THR A 11 -10.43 -30.56 -7.22
CA THR A 11 -9.70 -29.41 -6.66
C THR A 11 -10.65 -28.25 -6.34
N LEU A 12 -11.58 -27.95 -7.24
CA LEU A 12 -12.61 -26.94 -7.03
C LEU A 12 -13.49 -27.30 -5.82
N ALA A 13 -13.97 -28.54 -5.74
CA ALA A 13 -14.77 -29.01 -4.62
C ALA A 13 -14.03 -28.86 -3.28
N MET A 14 -12.76 -29.28 -3.21
CA MET A 14 -11.90 -29.09 -2.03
C MET A 14 -11.74 -27.60 -1.68
N ARG A 15 -11.60 -26.71 -2.67
CA ARG A 15 -11.48 -25.28 -2.40
C ARG A 15 -12.78 -24.68 -1.87
N LEU A 16 -13.93 -25.11 -2.39
CA LEU A 16 -15.24 -24.68 -1.91
C LEU A 16 -15.50 -25.14 -0.47
N THR A 17 -15.08 -26.35 -0.09
CA THR A 17 -15.22 -26.84 1.29
C THR A 17 -14.32 -26.09 2.29
N LEU A 18 -13.13 -25.64 1.86
CA LEU A 18 -12.21 -24.85 2.68
C LEU A 18 -12.56 -23.35 2.75
N PHE A 19 -13.40 -22.86 1.83
CA PHE A 19 -13.73 -21.44 1.72
C PHE A 19 -14.37 -20.84 3.00
N PRO A 20 -15.32 -21.50 3.70
CA PRO A 20 -15.87 -20.97 4.94
C PRO A 20 -14.82 -20.72 6.04
N LEU A 21 -13.82 -21.60 6.15
CA LEU A 21 -12.70 -21.42 7.09
C LEU A 21 -11.89 -20.16 6.73
N HIS A 22 -11.66 -19.93 5.45
CA HIS A 22 -10.98 -18.72 4.98
C HIS A 22 -11.75 -17.45 5.35
N VAL A 23 -13.06 -17.44 5.09
CA VAL A 23 -13.95 -16.32 5.46
C VAL A 23 -13.95 -16.10 6.97
N LEU A 24 -14.01 -17.16 7.77
CA LEU A 24 -13.93 -17.06 9.23
C LEU A 24 -12.60 -16.45 9.69
N GLN A 25 -11.48 -16.89 9.12
CA GLN A 25 -10.17 -16.28 9.39
C GLN A 25 -10.18 -14.78 9.09
N MET A 26 -10.72 -14.35 7.94
CA MET A 26 -10.78 -12.93 7.59
C MET A 26 -11.56 -12.11 8.62
N HIS A 27 -12.68 -12.63 9.13
CA HIS A 27 -13.43 -11.98 10.20
C HIS A 27 -12.62 -11.86 11.51
N LYS A 28 -11.85 -12.90 11.86
CA LYS A 28 -10.99 -12.88 13.05
C LYS A 28 -9.84 -11.89 12.90
N ILE A 29 -9.19 -11.84 11.74
CA ILE A 29 -8.14 -10.87 11.42
C ILE A 29 -8.69 -9.44 11.44
N LYS A 30 -9.88 -9.21 10.89
CA LYS A 30 -10.58 -7.91 10.97
C LYS A 30 -10.81 -7.48 12.42
N LYS A 31 -11.28 -8.39 13.29
CA LYS A 31 -11.45 -8.10 14.72
C LYS A 31 -10.10 -7.80 15.40
N ILE A 32 -9.04 -8.53 15.06
CA ILE A 32 -7.68 -8.27 15.56
C ILE A 32 -7.22 -6.87 15.16
N SER A 33 -7.38 -6.48 13.89
CA SER A 33 -7.00 -5.16 13.38
C SER A 33 -7.69 -4.02 14.14
N ARG A 34 -8.98 -4.17 14.47
CA ARG A 34 -9.76 -3.17 15.22
C ARG A 34 -9.31 -3.05 16.67
N SER A 35 -8.87 -4.14 17.28
CA SER A 35 -8.40 -4.17 18.67
C SER A 35 -6.92 -3.87 18.83
N PHE A 36 -6.14 -3.82 17.73
CA PHE A 36 -4.69 -3.73 17.78
C PHE A 36 -4.19 -2.47 18.49
N SER A 37 -4.82 -1.32 18.26
CA SER A 37 -4.46 -0.04 18.91
C SER A 37 -4.72 0.00 20.41
N LYS A 38 -5.56 -0.90 20.93
CA LYS A 38 -5.91 -0.99 22.36
C LYS A 38 -5.01 -1.95 23.13
N LEU A 39 -4.11 -2.66 22.45
CA LEU A 39 -3.24 -3.66 23.06
C LEU A 39 -1.86 -3.07 23.39
N PRO A 40 -1.27 -3.50 24.53
CA PRO A 40 0.10 -3.12 24.84
C PRO A 40 1.07 -3.68 23.77
N PRO A 41 2.29 -3.10 23.64
CA PRO A 41 3.28 -3.62 22.72
C PRO A 41 3.66 -5.07 23.07
N LEU A 42 3.93 -5.88 22.04
CA LEU A 42 4.37 -7.27 22.21
C LEU A 42 5.73 -7.38 22.89
N PHE A 43 6.58 -6.38 22.70
CA PHE A 43 7.93 -6.32 23.26
C PHE A 43 7.99 -5.31 24.40
N PRO A 44 8.84 -5.54 25.42
CA PRO A 44 9.00 -4.59 26.50
C PRO A 44 9.49 -3.26 25.93
N PRO A 45 8.95 -2.12 26.38
CA PRO A 45 9.49 -0.82 26.00
C PRO A 45 10.98 -0.76 26.35
N PRO A 46 11.82 -0.15 25.49
CA PRO A 46 13.23 0.04 25.80
C PRO A 46 13.34 0.77 27.15
N LEU A 47 14.26 0.31 28.01
CA LEU A 47 14.52 0.86 29.35
C LEU A 47 13.41 0.61 30.41
N SER A 48 12.38 -0.21 30.13
CA SER A 48 11.30 -0.49 31.10
C SER A 48 11.66 -1.45 32.24
N GLY A 49 12.81 -2.14 32.17
CA GLY A 49 13.24 -3.13 33.17
C GLY A 49 12.38 -4.41 33.25
N ARG A 50 11.33 -4.56 32.42
CA ARG A 50 10.44 -5.72 32.42
C ARG A 50 11.03 -6.91 31.67
N SER A 51 10.81 -8.11 32.21
CA SER A 51 11.13 -9.36 31.51
C SER A 51 10.21 -9.61 30.31
N TYR A 52 10.73 -10.26 29.26
CA TYR A 52 9.92 -10.67 28.11
C TYR A 52 8.73 -11.56 28.51
N ILE A 53 8.91 -12.44 29.50
CA ILE A 53 7.84 -13.36 29.96
C ILE A 53 6.70 -12.56 30.59
N GLU A 54 7.02 -11.57 31.41
CA GLU A 54 6.04 -10.70 32.05
C GLU A 54 5.28 -9.86 31.02
N GLN A 55 5.99 -9.30 30.04
CA GLN A 55 5.34 -8.52 28.97
C GLN A 55 4.39 -9.38 28.13
N ILE A 56 4.78 -10.62 27.78
CA ILE A 56 3.94 -11.54 27.03
C ILE A 56 2.71 -11.99 27.86
N SER A 57 2.89 -12.21 29.16
CA SER A 57 1.79 -12.54 30.07
C SER A 57 0.77 -11.40 30.17
N LEU A 58 1.25 -10.16 30.37
CA LEU A 58 0.43 -8.95 30.37
C LEU A 58 -0.35 -8.81 29.06
N PHE A 59 0.34 -8.90 27.92
CA PHE A 59 -0.27 -8.85 26.60
C PHE A 59 -1.38 -9.89 26.43
N ARG A 60 -1.15 -11.13 26.89
CA ARG A 60 -2.13 -12.21 26.80
C ARG A 60 -3.37 -11.94 27.66
N ASN A 61 -3.19 -11.38 28.86
CA ASN A 61 -4.29 -11.04 29.77
C ASN A 61 -5.13 -9.89 29.22
N GLU A 62 -4.50 -8.79 28.81
CA GLU A 62 -5.18 -7.64 28.19
C GLU A 62 -5.94 -8.04 26.92
N ARG A 63 -5.33 -8.88 26.08
CA ARG A 63 -6.00 -9.42 24.89
C ARG A 63 -7.26 -10.21 25.23
N ARG A 64 -7.22 -11.03 26.30
CA ARG A 64 -8.39 -11.78 26.77
C ARG A 64 -9.45 -10.85 27.34
N ALA A 65 -9.06 -9.84 28.12
CA ALA A 65 -9.99 -8.86 28.68
C ALA A 65 -10.77 -8.09 27.60
N ILE A 66 -10.11 -7.71 26.50
CA ILE A 66 -10.73 -7.01 25.37
C ILE A 66 -11.50 -7.98 24.44
N GLY A 67 -11.45 -9.29 24.69
CA GLY A 67 -12.10 -10.31 23.84
C GLY A 67 -11.51 -10.39 22.43
N CYS A 68 -10.23 -10.00 22.27
CA CYS A 68 -9.52 -10.03 21.00
C CYS A 68 -9.12 -11.48 20.64
N PRO A 69 -9.39 -11.97 19.41
CA PRO A 69 -9.02 -13.32 18.99
C PRO A 69 -7.51 -13.57 19.04
N SER A 70 -7.13 -14.85 19.07
CA SER A 70 -5.72 -15.21 19.04
C SER A 70 -5.03 -14.82 17.74
N TYR A 71 -3.78 -14.35 17.80
CA TYR A 71 -3.00 -14.05 16.60
C TYR A 71 -2.64 -15.32 15.81
N LEU A 72 -2.82 -16.51 16.38
CA LEU A 72 -2.76 -17.77 15.63
C LEU A 72 -3.78 -17.83 14.47
N TRP A 73 -4.84 -17.01 14.51
CA TRP A 73 -5.76 -16.87 13.39
C TRP A 73 -5.11 -16.34 12.10
N PHE A 74 -3.93 -15.69 12.16
CA PHE A 74 -3.18 -15.36 10.94
C PHE A 74 -2.72 -16.60 10.17
N LEU A 75 -2.51 -17.73 10.85
CA LEU A 75 -2.01 -18.97 10.27
C LEU A 75 -3.09 -20.04 10.06
N ALA A 76 -4.32 -19.84 10.56
CA ALA A 76 -5.33 -20.89 10.65
C ALA A 76 -5.65 -21.59 9.30
N PHE A 77 -5.92 -20.81 8.25
CA PHE A 77 -6.20 -21.30 6.91
C PHE A 77 -4.95 -21.92 6.29
N LEU A 78 -3.78 -21.32 6.50
CA LEU A 78 -2.51 -21.82 5.98
C LEU A 78 -2.17 -23.20 6.56
N SER A 79 -2.40 -23.39 7.86
CA SER A 79 -2.18 -24.65 8.57
C SER A 79 -3.05 -25.79 8.05
N VAL A 80 -4.19 -25.51 7.42
CA VAL A 80 -5.04 -26.52 6.77
C VAL A 80 -4.73 -26.65 5.29
N GLN A 81 -4.53 -25.52 4.61
CA GLN A 81 -4.30 -25.47 3.17
C GLN A 81 -3.00 -26.15 2.75
N ILE A 82 -1.90 -25.95 3.49
CA ILE A 82 -0.59 -26.56 3.14
C ILE A 82 -0.67 -28.09 3.19
N PRO A 83 -1.14 -28.73 4.28
CA PRO A 83 -1.31 -30.18 4.31
C PRO A 83 -2.23 -30.71 3.22
N CYS A 84 -3.37 -30.06 2.98
CA CYS A 84 -4.28 -30.46 1.90
C CYS A 84 -3.59 -30.38 0.52
N PHE A 85 -2.80 -29.33 0.28
CA PHE A 85 -2.04 -29.21 -0.96
C PHE A 85 -1.02 -30.34 -1.13
N LEU A 86 -0.21 -30.60 -0.11
CA LEU A 86 0.81 -31.66 -0.15
C LEU A 86 0.18 -33.05 -0.30
N LEU A 87 -0.91 -33.32 0.44
CA LEU A 87 -1.66 -34.57 0.32
C LEU A 87 -2.14 -34.77 -1.12
N TRP A 88 -2.79 -33.78 -1.71
CA TRP A 88 -3.33 -33.91 -3.07
C TRP A 88 -2.23 -34.02 -4.13
N MET A 89 -1.15 -33.23 -4.00
CA MET A 89 0.03 -33.32 -4.86
C MET A 89 0.61 -34.74 -4.84
N THR A 90 0.82 -35.30 -3.64
CA THR A 90 1.43 -36.61 -3.45
C THR A 90 0.49 -37.75 -3.87
N SER A 91 -0.81 -37.65 -3.61
CA SER A 91 -1.81 -38.62 -4.06
C SER A 91 -1.87 -38.71 -5.59
N ILE A 92 -1.98 -37.57 -6.29
CA ILE A 92 -2.00 -37.58 -7.75
C ILE A 92 -0.66 -38.05 -8.31
N ARG A 93 0.47 -37.65 -7.70
CA ARG A 93 1.79 -38.13 -8.11
C ARG A 93 1.89 -39.65 -8.00
N ARG A 94 1.41 -40.24 -6.90
CA ARG A 94 1.35 -41.71 -6.73
C ARG A 94 0.48 -42.35 -7.80
N MET A 95 -0.73 -41.82 -8.06
CA MET A 95 -1.57 -42.31 -9.14
C MET A 95 -0.89 -42.26 -10.52
N CYS A 96 -0.07 -41.24 -10.79
CA CYS A 96 0.72 -41.15 -12.01
C CYS A 96 1.80 -42.24 -12.07
N LEU A 97 2.55 -42.42 -10.98
CA LEU A 97 3.65 -43.40 -10.90
C LEU A 97 3.16 -44.85 -10.91
N ASP A 98 2.00 -45.10 -10.32
CA ASP A 98 1.35 -46.41 -10.25
C ASP A 98 0.55 -46.74 -11.54
N ASN A 99 0.62 -45.87 -12.56
CA ASN A 99 -0.10 -46.01 -13.84
C ASN A 99 -1.60 -46.24 -13.66
N HIS A 100 -2.23 -45.42 -12.83
CA HIS A 100 -3.66 -45.53 -12.55
C HIS A 100 -4.49 -45.55 -13.85
N PRO A 101 -5.50 -46.45 -14.00
CA PRO A 101 -6.23 -46.62 -15.24
C PRO A 101 -6.78 -45.32 -15.85
N GLY A 102 -6.39 -45.06 -17.10
CA GLY A 102 -6.79 -43.90 -17.89
C GLY A 102 -5.98 -42.63 -17.63
N PHE A 103 -4.87 -42.66 -16.88
CA PHE A 103 -3.96 -41.52 -16.78
C PHE A 103 -3.04 -41.39 -18.01
N ASP A 104 -2.75 -42.50 -18.68
CA ASP A 104 -1.99 -42.60 -19.93
C ASP A 104 -2.65 -41.88 -21.13
N CYS A 105 -3.99 -41.82 -21.13
CA CYS A 105 -4.79 -41.22 -22.21
C CYS A 105 -5.81 -40.18 -21.70
N GLY A 106 -5.72 -39.81 -20.42
CA GLY A 106 -6.74 -39.03 -19.72
C GLY A 106 -6.60 -37.52 -19.79
N GLY A 107 -5.61 -37.04 -20.54
CA GLY A 107 -5.24 -35.64 -20.69
C GLY A 107 -5.98 -34.89 -21.81
N ALA A 108 -5.41 -33.78 -22.25
CA ALA A 108 -5.93 -32.99 -23.37
C ALA A 108 -4.84 -32.14 -24.03
N LEU A 109 -5.11 -31.70 -25.27
CA LEU A 109 -4.26 -30.80 -26.04
C LEU A 109 -2.78 -31.26 -26.07
N TRP A 110 -1.88 -30.55 -25.39
CA TRP A 110 -0.45 -30.80 -25.36
C TRP A 110 0.00 -31.79 -24.26
N PHE A 111 -0.92 -32.26 -23.42
CA PHE A 111 -0.63 -33.12 -22.27
C PHE A 111 -1.53 -34.35 -22.23
N GLN A 112 -1.48 -35.20 -23.26
CA GLN A 112 -2.39 -36.35 -23.37
C GLN A 112 -2.15 -37.42 -22.29
N ASN A 113 -0.87 -37.67 -21.97
CA ASN A 113 -0.46 -38.59 -20.94
C ASN A 113 -0.14 -37.84 -19.63
N LEU A 114 -0.92 -38.11 -18.58
CA LEU A 114 -0.76 -37.49 -17.26
C LEU A 114 0.39 -38.10 -16.45
N THR A 115 0.88 -39.28 -16.81
CA THR A 115 1.98 -39.97 -16.09
C THR A 115 3.35 -39.43 -16.47
N GLU A 116 3.47 -38.86 -17.67
CA GLU A 116 4.72 -38.34 -18.21
C GLU A 116 5.15 -37.03 -17.57
N LEU A 117 6.46 -36.77 -17.59
CA LEU A 117 7.02 -35.46 -17.30
C LEU A 117 6.78 -34.51 -18.50
N PRO A 118 6.74 -33.19 -18.29
CA PRO A 118 6.64 -32.25 -19.41
C PRO A 118 7.83 -32.40 -20.37
N HIS A 119 7.52 -32.57 -21.65
CA HIS A 119 8.52 -32.82 -22.70
C HIS A 119 8.07 -32.22 -24.03
N GLY A 120 8.98 -32.21 -25.02
CA GLY A 120 8.73 -31.64 -26.33
C GLY A 120 8.60 -30.11 -26.34
N VAL A 121 8.19 -29.56 -27.49
CA VAL A 121 8.12 -28.10 -27.71
C VAL A 121 7.11 -27.41 -26.79
N LEU A 122 6.02 -28.11 -26.44
CA LEU A 122 4.94 -27.60 -25.58
C LEU A 122 5.11 -28.00 -24.10
N GLY A 123 6.11 -28.80 -23.77
CA GLY A 123 6.46 -29.17 -22.40
C GLY A 123 6.61 -27.98 -21.44
N PRO A 124 7.17 -26.83 -21.85
CA PRO A 124 7.32 -25.66 -20.97
C PRO A 124 6.00 -25.02 -20.49
N ILE A 125 4.84 -25.33 -21.08
CA ILE A 125 3.58 -24.65 -20.76
C ILE A 125 3.23 -24.74 -19.27
N PHE A 126 3.22 -25.94 -18.68
CA PHE A 126 2.92 -26.10 -17.25
C PHE A 126 3.95 -25.42 -16.33
N PRO A 127 5.27 -25.61 -16.52
CA PRO A 127 6.30 -24.83 -15.83
C PRO A 127 6.08 -23.31 -15.86
N PHE A 128 5.77 -22.74 -17.03
CA PHE A 128 5.48 -21.31 -17.15
C PHE A 128 4.20 -20.91 -16.41
N LEU A 129 3.13 -21.71 -16.51
CA LEU A 129 1.88 -21.44 -15.80
C LEU A 129 2.08 -21.47 -14.28
N ILE A 130 2.84 -22.44 -13.75
CA ILE A 130 3.12 -22.52 -12.31
C ILE A 130 3.92 -21.30 -11.84
N ALA A 131 5.01 -20.97 -12.54
CA ALA A 131 5.84 -19.82 -12.20
C ALA A 131 5.06 -18.50 -12.29
N GLY A 132 4.31 -18.31 -13.37
CA GLY A 132 3.48 -17.12 -13.60
C GLY A 132 2.37 -16.98 -12.55
N LEU A 133 1.60 -18.05 -12.29
CA LEU A 133 0.54 -18.03 -11.28
C LEU A 133 1.10 -17.83 -9.87
N HIS A 134 2.29 -18.36 -9.56
CA HIS A 134 2.97 -18.06 -8.30
C HIS A 134 3.26 -16.55 -8.20
N GLY A 135 3.84 -15.95 -9.22
CA GLY A 135 4.08 -14.50 -9.28
C GLY A 135 2.81 -13.67 -9.09
N VAL A 136 1.73 -14.05 -9.77
CA VAL A 136 0.41 -13.39 -9.64
C VAL A 136 -0.13 -13.51 -8.21
N ASN A 137 -0.06 -14.70 -7.60
CA ASN A 137 -0.50 -14.91 -6.22
C ASN A 137 0.35 -14.13 -5.21
N VAL A 138 1.67 -14.02 -5.42
CA VAL A 138 2.55 -13.18 -4.58
C VAL A 138 2.18 -11.71 -4.74
N HIS A 139 2.02 -11.23 -5.98
CA HIS A 139 1.63 -9.85 -6.25
C HIS A 139 0.34 -9.48 -5.52
N PHE A 140 -0.71 -10.29 -5.63
CA PHE A 140 -1.98 -10.01 -4.97
C PHE A 140 -1.93 -10.12 -3.44
N SER A 141 -1.09 -11.01 -2.89
CA SER A 141 -0.92 -11.18 -1.44
C SER A 141 -0.19 -9.99 -0.77
N PHE A 142 0.73 -9.34 -1.49
CA PHE A 142 1.53 -8.21 -1.00
C PHE A 142 1.11 -6.85 -1.57
N ASP A 143 -0.05 -6.79 -2.24
CA ASP A 143 -0.56 -5.56 -2.82
C ASP A 143 -0.71 -4.46 -1.75
N ARG A 144 -0.21 -3.26 -2.06
CA ARG A 144 0.19 -2.18 -1.13
C ARG A 144 -0.96 -1.61 -0.27
N SER A 145 -2.21 -1.91 -0.59
CA SER A 145 -3.39 -1.44 0.16
C SER A 145 -3.56 -2.10 1.54
N SER A 146 -2.97 -3.27 1.76
CA SER A 146 -3.03 -4.01 3.03
C SER A 146 -1.90 -3.64 4.01
N VAL A 147 -0.73 -3.24 3.49
CA VAL A 147 0.55 -3.17 4.24
C VAL A 147 0.96 -1.73 4.58
N ARG A 148 0.10 -0.74 4.33
CA ARG A 148 0.46 0.69 4.48
C ARG A 148 0.74 1.12 5.94
N ASN A 149 0.41 0.31 6.94
CA ASN A 149 0.47 0.71 8.36
C ASN A 149 1.45 -0.05 9.25
N THR A 150 2.43 -0.78 8.70
CA THR A 150 3.48 -1.41 9.52
C THR A 150 4.84 -0.78 9.25
N SER A 151 5.09 0.41 9.81
CA SER A 151 6.45 0.92 9.98
C SER A 151 7.18 0.09 11.04
N GLY A 152 8.47 -0.22 10.80
CA GLY A 152 9.32 -1.01 11.71
C GLY A 152 9.67 -2.42 11.23
N LEU A 153 10.12 -3.28 12.15
CA LEU A 153 10.69 -4.62 11.90
C LEU A 153 9.76 -5.56 11.09
N LEU A 154 8.46 -5.53 11.37
CA LEU A 154 7.45 -6.33 10.65
C LEU A 154 7.32 -5.93 9.18
N GLY A 155 7.47 -4.64 8.86
CA GLY A 155 7.49 -4.14 7.49
C GLY A 155 8.70 -4.65 6.72
N LEU A 156 9.89 -4.55 7.31
CA LEU A 156 11.14 -5.08 6.73
C LEU A 156 11.06 -6.58 6.47
N LEU A 157 10.60 -7.37 7.44
CA LEU A 157 10.43 -8.83 7.28
C LEU A 157 9.46 -9.16 6.13
N SER A 158 8.36 -8.42 6.00
CA SER A 158 7.41 -8.58 4.91
C SER A 158 8.05 -8.29 3.54
N GLU A 159 8.89 -7.26 3.43
CA GLU A 159 9.59 -6.94 2.19
C GLU A 159 10.62 -7.99 1.78
N TYR A 160 11.43 -8.47 2.73
CA TYR A 160 12.38 -9.55 2.49
C TYR A 160 11.66 -10.85 2.10
N TYR A 161 10.57 -11.17 2.79
CA TYR A 161 9.77 -12.34 2.47
C TYR A 161 9.13 -12.26 1.08
N ARG A 162 8.63 -11.08 0.68
CA ARG A 162 8.15 -10.83 -0.70
C ARG A 162 9.25 -11.06 -1.74
N LYS A 163 10.47 -10.54 -1.50
CA LYS A 163 11.61 -10.74 -2.40
C LYS A 163 11.97 -12.22 -2.52
N TYR A 164 12.01 -12.94 -1.40
CA TYR A 164 12.24 -14.39 -1.37
C TYR A 164 11.19 -15.13 -2.20
N LEU A 165 9.90 -14.84 -2.00
CA LEU A 165 8.83 -15.49 -2.75
C LEU A 165 8.90 -15.18 -4.25
N ASN A 166 9.28 -13.96 -4.65
CA ASN A 166 9.50 -13.64 -6.05
C ASN A 166 10.69 -14.42 -6.63
N PHE A 167 11.79 -14.54 -5.89
CA PHE A 167 12.94 -15.34 -6.29
C PHE A 167 12.58 -16.82 -6.49
N MET A 168 11.67 -17.37 -5.69
CA MET A 168 11.17 -18.75 -5.82
C MET A 168 10.47 -19.06 -7.15
N MET A 169 10.09 -18.05 -7.94
CA MET A 169 9.51 -18.24 -9.28
C MET A 169 10.45 -19.07 -10.19
N LEU A 170 11.75 -18.81 -10.14
CA LEU A 170 12.74 -19.48 -10.99
C LEU A 170 12.92 -20.96 -10.59
N PRO A 171 13.16 -21.32 -9.31
CA PRO A 171 13.14 -22.72 -8.89
C PRO A 171 11.83 -23.44 -9.23
N LEU A 172 10.67 -22.80 -9.06
CA LEU A 172 9.37 -23.41 -9.37
C LEU A 172 9.20 -23.72 -10.86
N PHE A 173 9.74 -22.88 -11.75
CA PHE A 173 9.79 -23.18 -13.17
C PHE A 173 10.54 -24.49 -13.44
N PHE A 174 11.76 -24.66 -12.90
CA PHE A 174 12.54 -25.88 -13.12
C PHE A 174 11.92 -27.11 -12.44
N ILE A 175 11.40 -26.96 -11.23
CA ILE A 175 10.69 -28.04 -10.51
C ILE A 175 9.51 -28.56 -11.31
N GLY A 176 8.84 -27.71 -12.09
CA GLY A 176 7.74 -28.09 -12.98
C GLY A 176 8.10 -29.22 -13.95
N TYR A 177 9.35 -29.28 -14.42
CA TYR A 177 9.81 -30.37 -15.31
C TYR A 177 10.05 -31.70 -14.60
N CYS A 178 10.18 -31.70 -13.27
CA CYS A 178 10.47 -32.88 -12.47
C CYS A 178 9.21 -33.55 -11.89
N ILE A 179 8.02 -33.11 -12.33
CA ILE A 179 6.74 -33.51 -11.79
C ILE A 179 5.83 -34.04 -12.93
N PRO A 180 5.12 -35.16 -12.73
CA PRO A 180 4.18 -35.68 -13.72
C PRO A 180 3.09 -34.67 -14.10
N GLN A 181 2.67 -34.68 -15.36
CA GLN A 181 1.69 -33.75 -15.91
C GLN A 181 0.36 -33.76 -15.14
N GLY A 182 -0.09 -34.90 -14.63
CA GLY A 182 -1.28 -34.98 -13.77
C GLY A 182 -1.19 -34.15 -12.49
N SER A 183 -0.04 -34.17 -11.82
CA SER A 183 0.22 -33.34 -10.63
C SER A 183 0.31 -31.86 -10.99
N LEU A 184 0.83 -31.52 -12.18
CA LEU A 184 0.89 -30.15 -12.68
C LEU A 184 -0.51 -29.59 -12.98
N VAL A 185 -1.42 -30.39 -13.54
CA VAL A 185 -2.83 -30.02 -13.73
C VAL A 185 -3.46 -29.60 -12.40
N TYR A 186 -3.26 -30.41 -11.34
CA TYR A 186 -3.73 -30.06 -10.01
C TYR A 186 -3.10 -28.75 -9.52
N TRP A 187 -1.78 -28.61 -9.61
CA TRP A 187 -1.08 -27.44 -9.11
C TRP A 187 -1.57 -26.16 -9.81
N VAL A 188 -1.63 -26.16 -11.14
CA VAL A 188 -2.11 -25.02 -11.93
C VAL A 188 -3.56 -24.70 -11.60
N THR A 189 -4.44 -25.70 -11.50
CA THR A 189 -5.84 -25.49 -11.10
C THR A 189 -5.92 -24.85 -9.72
N ASN A 190 -5.20 -25.40 -8.75
CA ASN A 190 -5.17 -24.93 -7.37
C ASN A 190 -4.63 -23.50 -7.23
N SER A 191 -3.57 -23.16 -7.99
CA SER A 191 -2.99 -21.83 -8.02
C SER A 191 -3.89 -20.81 -8.73
N SER A 192 -4.59 -21.23 -9.79
CA SER A 192 -5.57 -20.39 -10.50
C SER A 192 -6.77 -20.06 -9.61
N LEU A 193 -7.32 -21.05 -8.91
CA LEU A 193 -8.41 -20.84 -7.95
C LEU A 193 -7.99 -19.93 -6.80
N THR A 194 -6.72 -20.00 -6.37
CA THR A 194 -6.18 -19.07 -5.36
C THR A 194 -6.18 -17.63 -5.89
N ALA A 195 -5.70 -17.42 -7.12
CA ALA A 195 -5.69 -16.09 -7.74
C ALA A 195 -7.11 -15.53 -7.92
N ILE A 196 -8.03 -16.34 -8.44
CA ILE A 196 -9.45 -15.98 -8.59
C ILE A 196 -10.05 -15.61 -7.24
N GLN A 197 -9.80 -16.40 -6.19
CA GLN A 197 -10.28 -16.12 -4.85
C GLN A 197 -9.72 -14.79 -4.32
N GLN A 198 -8.41 -14.54 -4.49
CA GLN A 198 -7.76 -13.30 -4.04
C GLN A 198 -8.33 -12.07 -4.75
N VAL A 199 -8.52 -12.13 -6.07
CA VAL A 199 -9.14 -11.05 -6.85
C VAL A 199 -10.59 -10.84 -6.43
N SER A 200 -11.37 -11.92 -6.30
CA SER A 200 -12.78 -11.84 -5.91
C SER A 200 -12.96 -11.23 -4.52
N LEU A 201 -12.10 -11.57 -3.57
CA LEU A 201 -12.15 -11.04 -2.21
C LEU A 201 -11.70 -9.57 -2.10
N LYS A 202 -11.11 -8.98 -3.15
CA LYS A 202 -10.84 -7.54 -3.22
C LYS A 202 -12.06 -6.74 -3.70
N LEU A 203 -12.99 -7.38 -4.41
CA LEU A 203 -14.19 -6.69 -4.91
C LEU A 203 -15.07 -6.20 -3.75
N PRO A 204 -15.44 -4.91 -3.71
CA PRO A 204 -16.26 -4.35 -2.62
C PRO A 204 -17.60 -5.06 -2.46
N VAL A 205 -18.24 -5.45 -3.57
CA VAL A 205 -19.52 -6.18 -3.56
C VAL A 205 -19.40 -7.53 -2.84
N VAL A 206 -18.32 -8.26 -3.08
CA VAL A 206 -18.07 -9.56 -2.44
C VAL A 206 -17.77 -9.35 -0.96
N ARG A 207 -16.94 -8.35 -0.61
CA ARG A 207 -16.67 -7.99 0.78
C ARG A 207 -17.92 -7.56 1.54
N ALA A 208 -18.82 -6.83 0.88
CA ALA A 208 -20.10 -6.44 1.46
C ALA A 208 -20.96 -7.66 1.76
N LYS A 209 -21.14 -8.57 0.79
CA LYS A 209 -21.91 -9.82 0.97
C LYS A 209 -21.33 -10.71 2.06
N LEU A 210 -20.00 -10.71 2.22
CA LEU A 210 -19.32 -11.48 3.26
C LEU A 210 -19.26 -10.77 4.63
N GLY A 211 -19.84 -9.57 4.79
CA GLY A 211 -19.80 -8.84 6.07
C GLY A 211 -18.42 -8.26 6.44
N LEU A 212 -17.51 -8.18 5.47
CA LEU A 212 -16.12 -7.78 5.67
C LEU A 212 -15.89 -6.27 5.54
N LEU A 213 -16.85 -5.48 5.04
CA LEU A 213 -16.77 -4.01 5.06
C LEU A 213 -16.97 -3.45 6.46
N ASP A 214 -16.19 -2.44 6.85
CA ASP A 214 -16.37 -1.72 8.10
C ASP A 214 -17.54 -0.74 7.98
N LYS A 215 -18.57 -0.91 8.81
CA LYS A 215 -19.67 0.06 8.95
C LYS A 215 -19.25 1.30 9.78
N ASP A 216 -18.08 1.25 10.41
CA ASP A 216 -17.61 2.21 11.42
C ASP A 216 -16.44 3.09 10.95
N PHE A 217 -16.21 3.20 9.64
CA PHE A 217 -15.51 4.40 9.19
C PHE A 217 -16.42 5.60 9.52
N PRO A 218 -15.90 6.68 10.12
CA PRO A 218 -16.62 7.94 10.09
C PRO A 218 -17.07 8.15 8.65
N LYS A 219 -18.32 8.55 8.46
CA LYS A 219 -18.82 9.01 7.18
C LYS A 219 -18.02 10.28 6.82
N ALA A 220 -16.81 10.06 6.34
CA ALA A 220 -15.93 11.04 5.74
C ALA A 220 -16.11 10.93 4.21
N PRO A 221 -15.85 11.99 3.44
CA PRO A 221 -16.38 12.20 2.08
C PRO A 221 -15.86 11.22 1.01
N ALA A 222 -15.10 10.20 1.39
CA ALA A 222 -14.37 9.32 0.47
C ALA A 222 -15.30 8.44 -0.39
N LEU A 223 -16.45 7.98 0.11
CA LEU A 223 -17.36 7.16 -0.70
C LEU A 223 -18.09 7.97 -1.78
N SER A 224 -18.35 9.27 -1.56
CA SER A 224 -18.88 10.13 -2.62
C SER A 224 -17.79 10.48 -3.62
N ALA A 225 -16.56 10.77 -3.17
CA ALA A 225 -15.43 11.07 -4.04
C ALA A 225 -15.01 9.86 -4.91
N GLU A 226 -15.07 8.62 -4.41
CA GLU A 226 -14.75 7.42 -5.19
C GLU A 226 -15.81 7.09 -6.25
N MET A 227 -17.10 7.26 -5.93
CA MET A 227 -18.20 7.13 -6.91
C MET A 227 -18.13 8.24 -7.96
N VAL A 228 -17.93 9.50 -7.54
CA VAL A 228 -17.75 10.65 -8.44
C VAL A 228 -16.54 10.45 -9.35
N ALA A 229 -15.42 9.94 -8.81
CA ALA A 229 -14.20 9.71 -9.59
C ALA A 229 -14.21 8.44 -10.45
N HIS A 230 -15.17 7.53 -10.28
CA HIS A 230 -15.39 6.42 -11.21
C HIS A 230 -16.27 6.87 -12.39
N GLU A 231 -17.22 7.77 -12.15
CA GLU A 231 -18.01 8.39 -13.22
C GLU A 231 -17.19 9.43 -14.01
N LEU A 232 -16.36 10.26 -13.36
CA LEU A 232 -15.49 11.22 -14.05
C LEU A 232 -14.47 10.57 -14.99
N CYS A 233 -14.04 9.33 -14.70
CA CYS A 233 -13.11 8.59 -15.55
C CYS A 233 -13.74 8.18 -16.91
N LYS A 234 -15.07 8.24 -17.04
CA LYS A 234 -15.80 7.95 -18.29
C LYS A 234 -16.08 9.20 -19.13
N VAL A 235 -15.93 10.40 -18.56
CA VAL A 235 -16.18 11.68 -19.23
C VAL A 235 -14.89 12.14 -19.91
N SER A 236 -14.98 12.68 -21.14
CA SER A 236 -13.80 13.24 -21.82
C SER A 236 -13.16 14.34 -20.96
N PRO A 237 -11.84 14.33 -20.73
CA PRO A 237 -11.14 15.34 -19.92
C PRO A 237 -11.44 16.78 -20.35
N GLU A 238 -11.70 17.01 -21.64
CA GLU A 238 -11.96 18.33 -22.21
C GLU A 238 -13.21 19.00 -21.62
N ASN A 239 -14.20 18.21 -21.17
CA ASN A 239 -15.48 18.72 -20.67
C ASN A 239 -15.48 18.97 -19.14
N LEU A 240 -14.39 18.62 -18.45
CA LEU A 240 -14.29 18.75 -16.99
C LEU A 240 -13.90 20.17 -16.57
N SER A 241 -14.45 20.64 -15.45
CA SER A 241 -14.04 21.91 -14.83
C SER A 241 -12.61 21.83 -14.26
N PRO A 242 -11.92 22.97 -14.02
CA PRO A 242 -10.59 22.99 -13.41
C PRO A 242 -10.51 22.20 -12.10
N HIS A 243 -11.56 22.31 -11.27
CA HIS A 243 -11.64 21.60 -9.99
C HIS A 243 -11.80 20.08 -10.18
N GLU A 244 -12.61 19.64 -11.15
CA GLU A 244 -12.79 18.21 -11.46
C GLU A 244 -11.52 17.59 -12.04
N LEU A 245 -10.81 18.32 -12.91
CA LEU A 245 -9.50 17.92 -13.43
C LEU A 245 -8.46 17.77 -12.32
N LEU A 246 -8.47 18.70 -11.34
CA LEU A 246 -7.63 18.61 -10.15
C LEU A 246 -7.96 17.39 -9.28
N VAL A 247 -9.24 17.11 -9.03
CA VAL A 247 -9.65 15.94 -8.23
C VAL A 247 -9.20 14.64 -8.91
N LEU A 248 -9.39 14.54 -10.23
CA LEU A 248 -8.96 13.38 -11.02
C LEU A 248 -7.44 13.22 -11.01
N SER A 249 -6.69 14.31 -11.14
CA SER A 249 -5.22 14.27 -11.17
C SER A 249 -4.62 13.89 -9.83
N VAL A 250 -5.14 14.39 -8.70
CA VAL A 250 -4.73 13.98 -7.35
C VAL A 250 -4.97 12.49 -7.12
N LYS A 251 -6.08 11.94 -7.63
CA LYS A 251 -6.34 10.48 -7.60
C LYS A 251 -5.33 9.69 -8.43
N LEU A 252 -4.95 10.19 -9.61
CA LEU A 252 -3.93 9.54 -10.43
C LEU A 252 -2.54 9.62 -9.79
N LEU A 253 -2.17 10.76 -9.18
CA LEU A 253 -0.92 10.90 -8.43
C LEU A 253 -0.85 9.93 -7.23
N SER A 254 -1.92 9.85 -6.44
CA SER A 254 -1.97 8.94 -5.28
C SER A 254 -1.96 7.46 -5.65
N SER A 255 -2.40 7.11 -6.86
CA SER A 255 -2.31 5.75 -7.43
C SER A 255 -1.01 5.48 -8.20
N GLY A 256 -0.08 6.44 -8.23
CA GLY A 256 1.22 6.31 -8.91
C GLY A 256 1.21 6.54 -10.42
N HIS A 257 0.06 6.90 -11.01
CA HIS A 257 -0.10 7.13 -12.45
C HIS A 257 0.31 8.56 -12.86
N ARG A 258 1.54 8.96 -12.55
CA ARG A 258 2.01 10.35 -12.75
C ARG A 258 1.92 10.83 -14.20
N ALA A 259 2.31 10.00 -15.16
CA ALA A 259 2.28 10.33 -16.59
C ALA A 259 0.88 10.72 -17.10
N ARG A 260 -0.18 10.23 -16.45
CA ARG A 260 -1.57 10.59 -16.77
C ARG A 260 -2.09 11.78 -15.95
N ALA A 261 -1.51 12.02 -14.78
CA ALA A 261 -1.94 13.09 -13.89
C ALA A 261 -1.43 14.48 -14.32
N ILE A 262 -0.18 14.56 -14.79
CA ILE A 262 0.44 15.83 -15.19
C ILE A 262 -0.34 16.54 -16.31
N PRO A 263 -0.76 15.86 -17.40
CA PRO A 263 -1.55 16.53 -18.44
C PRO A 263 -2.89 17.08 -17.95
N LEU A 264 -3.52 16.41 -16.97
CA LEU A 264 -4.78 16.88 -16.38
C LEU A 264 -4.57 18.10 -15.48
N LEU A 265 -3.45 18.16 -14.76
CA LEU A 265 -3.08 19.36 -13.99
C LEU A 265 -2.74 20.53 -14.94
N GLN A 266 -2.07 20.27 -16.06
CA GLN A 266 -1.81 21.29 -17.08
C GLN A 266 -3.13 21.82 -17.63
N MET A 267 -4.05 20.94 -18.02
CA MET A 267 -5.37 21.32 -18.50
C MET A 267 -6.18 22.11 -17.45
N ALA A 268 -6.08 21.75 -16.17
CA ALA A 268 -6.72 22.52 -15.11
C ALA A 268 -6.17 23.96 -15.02
N LEU A 269 -4.85 24.11 -15.17
CA LEU A 269 -4.15 25.40 -15.14
C LEU A 269 -4.28 26.20 -16.43
N GLU A 270 -4.53 25.56 -17.56
CA GLU A 270 -4.89 26.22 -18.83
C GLU A 270 -6.28 26.85 -18.73
N LYS A 271 -7.21 26.16 -18.06
CA LYS A 271 -8.58 26.66 -17.85
C LYS A 271 -8.68 27.70 -16.73
N ASP A 272 -7.88 27.55 -15.67
CA ASP A 272 -7.76 28.50 -14.58
C ASP A 272 -6.30 28.61 -14.14
N SER A 273 -5.60 29.58 -14.71
CA SER A 273 -4.18 29.85 -14.40
C SER A 273 -3.94 30.31 -12.97
N GLY A 274 -5.02 30.73 -12.29
CA GLY A 274 -5.03 31.22 -10.92
C GLY A 274 -5.31 30.14 -9.87
N HIS A 275 -5.67 28.93 -10.28
CA HIS A 275 -6.12 27.87 -9.37
C HIS A 275 -5.02 27.45 -8.39
N VAL A 276 -5.03 28.03 -7.18
CA VAL A 276 -4.00 27.88 -6.13
C VAL A 276 -3.68 26.42 -5.84
N LYS A 277 -4.71 25.60 -5.58
CA LYS A 277 -4.53 24.18 -5.25
C LYS A 277 -3.93 23.37 -6.39
N ALA A 278 -4.28 23.68 -7.65
CA ALA A 278 -3.67 23.03 -8.81
C ALA A 278 -2.20 23.43 -8.98
N LEU A 279 -1.86 24.70 -8.73
CA LEU A 279 -0.48 25.18 -8.74
C LEU A 279 0.38 24.48 -7.67
N ILE A 280 -0.14 24.33 -6.46
CA ILE A 280 0.56 23.63 -5.37
C ILE A 280 0.79 22.15 -5.73
N VAL A 281 -0.25 21.45 -6.21
CA VAL A 281 -0.15 20.05 -6.59
C VAL A 281 0.80 19.86 -7.78
N MET A 282 0.78 20.77 -8.76
CA MET A 282 1.73 20.75 -9.88
C MET A 282 3.16 20.95 -9.39
N GLY A 283 3.42 21.94 -8.53
CA GLY A 283 4.73 22.20 -7.96
C GLY A 283 5.29 21.00 -7.18
N GLN A 284 4.45 20.36 -6.36
CA GLN A 284 4.81 19.12 -5.65
C GLN A 284 5.14 17.98 -6.63
N ALA A 285 4.36 17.82 -7.70
CA ALA A 285 4.58 16.78 -8.70
C ALA A 285 5.93 16.98 -9.44
N ARG A 286 6.24 18.22 -9.82
CA ARG A 286 7.52 18.60 -10.46
C ARG A 286 8.73 18.42 -9.53
N LEU A 287 8.59 18.76 -8.24
CA LEU A 287 9.61 18.49 -7.23
C LEU A 287 9.97 17.00 -7.14
N GLN A 288 8.97 16.13 -7.28
CA GLN A 288 9.18 14.68 -7.28
C GLN A 288 9.78 14.14 -8.60
N GLU A 289 9.80 14.94 -9.68
CA GLU A 289 10.47 14.60 -10.95
C GLU A 289 11.90 15.13 -11.00
N GLY A 290 12.33 15.92 -10.00
CA GLY A 290 13.63 16.61 -10.02
C GLY A 290 13.62 17.94 -10.79
N LEU A 291 12.46 18.35 -11.31
CA LEU A 291 12.27 19.61 -12.04
C LEU A 291 12.08 20.77 -11.06
N HIS A 292 13.16 21.14 -10.35
CA HIS A 292 13.08 22.08 -9.23
C HIS A 292 12.71 23.51 -9.65
N ALA A 293 13.23 24.00 -10.78
CA ALA A 293 12.93 25.35 -11.27
C ALA A 293 11.45 25.50 -11.68
N GLU A 294 10.89 24.53 -12.41
CA GLU A 294 9.46 24.51 -12.75
C GLU A 294 8.58 24.41 -11.51
N ALA A 295 9.01 23.64 -10.51
CA ALA A 295 8.28 23.55 -9.26
C ALA A 295 8.24 24.90 -8.52
N THR A 296 9.36 25.61 -8.45
CA THR A 296 9.43 26.94 -7.84
C THR A 296 8.47 27.91 -8.54
N ASP A 297 8.44 27.97 -9.89
CA ASP A 297 7.52 28.84 -10.63
C ASP A 297 6.06 28.63 -10.23
N HIS A 298 5.60 27.37 -10.23
CA HIS A 298 4.22 27.06 -9.85
C HIS A 298 3.91 27.44 -8.40
N LEU A 299 4.85 27.22 -7.48
CA LEU A 299 4.66 27.50 -6.05
C LEU A 299 4.69 28.99 -5.76
N GLU A 300 5.56 29.76 -6.41
CA GLU A 300 5.60 31.23 -6.31
C GLU A 300 4.34 31.87 -6.89
N ARG A 301 3.81 31.33 -7.99
CA ARG A 301 2.50 31.75 -8.52
C ARG A 301 1.37 31.47 -7.55
N ALA A 302 1.37 30.31 -6.88
CA ALA A 302 0.38 30.00 -5.86
C ALA A 302 0.43 30.99 -4.69
N ILE A 303 1.65 31.27 -4.20
CA ILE A 303 1.90 32.24 -3.13
C ILE A 303 1.42 33.64 -3.54
N SER A 304 1.76 34.08 -4.75
CA SER A 304 1.38 35.40 -5.26
C SER A 304 -0.15 35.56 -5.31
N ASN A 305 -0.85 34.53 -5.80
CA ASN A 305 -2.32 34.55 -5.85
C ASN A 305 -2.94 34.62 -4.44
N LEU A 306 -2.38 33.88 -3.48
CA LEU A 306 -2.82 33.86 -2.08
C LEU A 306 -2.59 35.19 -1.36
N ILE A 307 -1.46 35.86 -1.61
CA ILE A 307 -1.15 37.17 -1.01
C ILE A 307 -2.08 38.26 -1.56
N LEU A 308 -2.47 38.16 -2.83
CA LEU A 308 -3.41 39.10 -3.45
C LEU A 308 -4.87 38.93 -2.94
N THR A 309 -5.19 37.79 -2.34
CA THR A 309 -6.52 37.53 -1.77
C THR A 309 -6.62 38.20 -0.40
N GLY A 310 -6.91 39.51 -0.38
CA GLY A 310 -6.75 40.37 0.82
C GLY A 310 -7.44 39.95 2.13
N HIS A 311 -8.39 39.00 2.10
CA HIS A 311 -8.95 38.37 3.31
C HIS A 311 -8.79 36.85 3.21
N PRO A 312 -7.66 36.29 3.69
CA PRO A 312 -7.39 34.86 3.55
C PRO A 312 -8.34 34.05 4.42
N THR A 313 -8.99 33.04 3.82
CA THR A 313 -9.72 32.03 4.57
C THR A 313 -8.75 31.11 5.32
N ALA A 314 -9.24 30.32 6.28
CA ALA A 314 -8.40 29.31 6.93
C ALA A 314 -7.79 28.31 5.92
N GLU A 315 -8.52 28.00 4.84
CA GLU A 315 -8.00 27.16 3.76
C GLU A 315 -6.92 27.88 2.94
N ASP A 316 -7.01 29.19 2.73
CA ASP A 316 -5.98 29.98 2.05
C ASP A 316 -4.69 30.06 2.88
N VAL A 317 -4.81 30.16 4.21
CA VAL A 317 -3.67 30.11 5.13
C VAL A 317 -2.97 28.74 5.05
N ASP A 318 -3.72 27.63 5.05
CA ASP A 318 -3.15 26.28 4.87
C ASP A 318 -2.41 26.15 3.53
N HIS A 319 -3.01 26.63 2.45
CA HIS A 319 -2.39 26.63 1.13
C HIS A 319 -1.14 27.52 1.09
N LEU A 320 -1.12 28.64 1.79
CA LEU A 320 0.04 29.54 1.87
C LEU A 320 1.20 28.89 2.63
N ILE A 321 0.90 28.19 3.73
CA ILE A 321 1.87 27.38 4.49
C ILE A 321 2.47 26.33 3.55
N LEU A 322 1.62 25.51 2.91
CA LEU A 322 2.07 24.45 2.01
C LEU A 322 2.90 25.00 0.84
N ALA A 323 2.42 26.04 0.15
CA ALA A 323 3.13 26.62 -0.98
C ALA A 323 4.51 27.15 -0.56
N SER A 324 4.59 27.84 0.59
CA SER A 324 5.84 28.36 1.14
C SER A 324 6.83 27.26 1.54
N GLN A 325 6.34 26.15 2.13
CA GLN A 325 7.18 24.99 2.44
C GLN A 325 7.82 24.38 1.21
N TRP A 326 6.98 24.07 0.21
CA TRP A 326 7.47 23.41 -0.99
C TRP A 326 8.33 24.34 -1.83
N ALA A 327 8.04 25.65 -1.87
CA ALA A 327 8.91 26.63 -2.53
C ALA A 327 10.28 26.68 -1.84
N GLY A 328 10.30 26.72 -0.50
CA GLY A 328 11.52 26.66 0.29
C GLY A 328 12.36 25.42 -0.02
N VAL A 329 11.72 24.24 -0.02
CA VAL A 329 12.36 22.96 -0.38
C VAL A 329 12.88 22.96 -1.82
N ALA A 330 12.12 23.51 -2.77
CA ALA A 330 12.52 23.59 -4.17
C ALA A 330 13.74 24.49 -4.38
N CYS A 331 13.81 25.65 -3.71
CA CYS A 331 14.94 26.56 -3.79
C CYS A 331 16.21 25.97 -3.14
N ILE A 332 16.09 25.35 -1.96
CA ILE A 332 17.24 24.68 -1.31
C ILE A 332 17.79 23.55 -2.18
N ARG A 333 16.92 22.77 -2.86
CA ARG A 333 17.36 21.72 -3.79
C ARG A 333 18.06 22.26 -5.05
N GLN A 334 17.87 23.52 -5.38
CA GLN A 334 18.61 24.22 -6.44
C GLN A 334 19.94 24.81 -5.96
N GLY A 335 20.25 24.70 -4.66
CA GLY A 335 21.39 25.39 -4.03
C GLY A 335 21.12 26.85 -3.70
N LYS A 336 19.88 27.33 -3.89
CA LYS A 336 19.45 28.70 -3.55
C LYS A 336 18.99 28.77 -2.10
N ASN A 337 19.92 28.55 -1.17
CA ASN A 337 19.59 28.40 0.26
C ASN A 337 18.94 29.66 0.85
N ALA A 338 19.46 30.84 0.52
CA ALA A 338 18.89 32.11 1.00
C ALA A 338 17.43 32.32 0.55
N GLU A 339 17.12 32.13 -0.74
CA GLU A 339 15.75 32.19 -1.27
C GLU A 339 14.85 31.15 -0.59
N GLY A 340 15.37 29.94 -0.37
CA GLY A 340 14.63 28.87 0.29
C GLY A 340 14.30 29.18 1.74
N ILE A 341 15.24 29.77 2.48
CA ILE A 341 15.03 30.22 3.86
C ILE A 341 13.99 31.35 3.89
N MET A 342 14.04 32.33 2.97
CA MET A 342 13.02 33.39 2.90
C MET A 342 11.60 32.84 2.74
N HIS A 343 11.41 31.81 1.91
CA HIS A 343 10.10 31.15 1.77
C HIS A 343 9.65 30.48 3.07
N LEU A 344 10.56 29.81 3.77
CA LEU A 344 10.25 29.13 5.03
C LEU A 344 10.01 30.13 6.18
N GLU A 345 10.75 31.24 6.23
CA GLU A 345 10.57 32.33 7.20
C GLU A 345 9.18 32.98 7.07
N ARG A 346 8.57 32.99 5.88
CA ARG A 346 7.19 33.47 5.69
C ARG A 346 6.20 32.75 6.61
N ILE A 347 6.39 31.46 6.86
CA ILE A 347 5.50 30.67 7.72
C ILE A 347 5.49 31.26 9.14
N THR A 348 6.63 31.79 9.60
CA THR A 348 6.75 32.38 10.95
C THR A 348 6.00 33.70 11.12
N SER A 349 5.60 34.33 10.02
CA SER A 349 4.79 35.56 10.03
C SER A 349 3.28 35.27 10.08
N LEU A 350 2.88 34.00 9.96
CA LEU A 350 1.50 33.57 10.03
C LEU A 350 1.13 33.24 11.48
N GLU A 351 -0.12 33.52 11.85
CA GLU A 351 -0.66 33.04 13.12
C GLU A 351 -0.75 31.51 13.14
N GLU A 352 -0.51 30.92 14.31
CA GLU A 352 -0.60 29.47 14.50
C GLU A 352 -2.04 29.00 14.21
N PRO A 353 -2.25 28.08 13.25
CA PRO A 353 -3.59 27.63 12.91
C PRO A 353 -4.24 26.85 14.05
N GLU A 354 -5.55 27.07 14.24
CA GLU A 354 -6.36 26.32 15.21
C GLU A 354 -6.75 24.93 14.70
N ASP A 355 -6.94 24.79 13.39
CA ASP A 355 -7.36 23.52 12.83
C ASP A 355 -6.22 22.48 12.89
N PRO A 356 -6.48 21.24 13.32
CA PRO A 356 -5.41 20.26 13.54
C PRO A 356 -4.55 19.96 12.31
N LYS A 357 -5.10 20.09 11.09
CA LYS A 357 -4.42 19.75 9.84
C LYS A 357 -3.43 20.84 9.47
N SER A 358 -3.86 22.08 9.39
CA SER A 358 -2.99 23.21 9.07
C SER A 358 -1.98 23.47 10.19
N LYS A 359 -2.36 23.18 11.44
CA LYS A 359 -1.43 23.21 12.59
C LYS A 359 -0.27 22.22 12.41
N ALA A 360 -0.56 20.99 11.98
CA ALA A 360 0.48 20.02 11.67
C ALA A 360 1.40 20.52 10.53
N HIS A 361 0.81 21.05 9.45
CA HIS A 361 1.61 21.66 8.38
C HIS A 361 2.46 22.81 8.92
N TYR A 362 1.92 23.73 9.71
CA TYR A 362 2.66 24.86 10.28
C TYR A 362 3.94 24.41 11.01
N PHE A 363 3.83 23.42 11.92
CA PHE A 363 4.98 22.88 12.64
C PHE A 363 5.95 22.07 11.76
N ASP A 364 5.46 21.39 10.71
CA ASP A 364 6.33 20.80 9.69
C ASP A 364 7.17 21.87 8.95
N GLY A 365 6.57 23.02 8.69
CA GLY A 365 7.26 24.17 8.11
C GLY A 365 8.34 24.74 9.01
N LEU A 366 8.05 24.89 10.31
CA LEU A 366 9.04 25.33 11.30
C LEU A 366 10.20 24.34 11.45
N LEU A 367 9.93 23.03 11.34
CA LEU A 367 10.98 22.02 11.34
C LEU A 367 11.89 22.15 10.11
N LEU A 368 11.30 22.35 8.91
CA LEU A 368 12.05 22.58 7.69
C LEU A 368 12.91 23.85 7.78
N LEU A 369 12.36 24.94 8.34
CA LEU A 369 13.10 26.18 8.58
C LEU A 369 14.28 25.96 9.51
N ALA A 370 14.06 25.30 10.66
CA ALA A 370 15.14 25.03 11.61
C ALA A 370 16.25 24.18 11.00
N SER A 371 15.90 23.17 10.20
CA SER A 371 16.88 22.35 9.48
C SER A 371 17.67 23.17 8.46
N ALA A 372 17.03 24.10 7.74
CA ALA A 372 17.70 24.98 6.79
C ALA A 372 18.65 25.96 7.50
N LEU A 373 18.22 26.54 8.62
CA LEU A 373 19.02 27.46 9.44
C LEU A 373 20.25 26.78 10.05
N SER A 374 20.10 25.56 10.57
CA SER A 374 21.21 24.81 11.15
C SER A 374 22.30 24.48 10.11
N LYS A 375 21.91 24.22 8.86
CA LYS A 375 22.86 24.01 7.75
C LYS A 375 23.65 25.26 7.34
N GLU A 376 23.14 26.45 7.68
CA GLU A 376 23.79 27.74 7.45
C GLU A 376 24.46 28.27 8.74
N ASP A 377 24.76 27.38 9.70
CA ASP A 377 25.36 27.69 10.99
C ASP A 377 24.57 28.69 11.87
N ARG A 378 23.30 28.96 11.54
CA ARG A 378 22.36 29.82 12.31
C ARG A 378 21.68 29.03 13.44
N ASN A 379 22.47 28.28 14.23
CA ASN A 379 21.96 27.32 15.22
C ASN A 379 21.12 27.97 16.34
N ALA A 380 21.44 29.19 16.76
CA ALA A 380 20.66 29.90 17.78
C ALA A 380 19.21 30.15 17.33
N GLU A 381 19.01 30.48 16.06
CA GLU A 381 17.68 30.68 15.47
C GLU A 381 16.98 29.34 15.24
N ALA A 382 17.71 28.32 14.77
CA ALA A 382 17.17 26.97 14.61
C ALA A 382 16.61 26.42 15.94
N VAL A 383 17.34 26.58 17.05
CA VAL A 383 16.93 26.15 18.39
C VAL A 383 15.63 26.82 18.85
N LYS A 384 15.41 28.10 18.50
CA LYS A 384 14.16 28.83 18.82
C LYS A 384 12.95 28.11 18.21
N TYR A 385 13.02 27.75 16.93
CA TYR A 385 11.92 27.08 16.24
C TYR A 385 11.78 25.62 16.66
N LEU A 386 12.89 24.91 16.90
CA LEU A 386 12.87 23.51 17.36
C LEU A 386 12.19 23.37 18.72
N ARG A 387 12.35 24.32 19.64
CA ARG A 387 11.62 24.32 20.92
C ARG A 387 10.10 24.37 20.72
N LEU A 388 9.61 25.17 19.78
CA LEU A 388 8.18 25.23 19.44
C LEU A 388 7.70 23.90 18.84
N VAL A 389 8.48 23.33 17.93
CA VAL A 389 8.19 22.04 17.29
C VAL A 389 8.15 20.90 18.32
N VAL A 390 9.08 20.86 19.28
CA VAL A 390 9.11 19.85 20.35
C VAL A 390 7.97 20.03 21.35
N ALA A 391 7.55 21.27 21.61
CA ALA A 391 6.38 21.54 22.46
C ALA A 391 5.09 21.01 21.82
N TYR A 392 4.96 21.09 20.50
CA TYR A 392 3.85 20.51 19.75
C TYR A 392 3.96 18.97 19.60
N ASP A 393 5.14 18.46 19.25
CA ASP A 393 5.43 17.06 19.01
C ASP A 393 6.74 16.63 19.71
N PRO A 394 6.65 16.09 20.94
CA PRO A 394 7.83 15.67 21.70
C PRO A 394 8.68 14.59 21.03
N SER A 395 8.16 13.89 20.02
CA SER A 395 8.92 12.88 19.28
C SER A 395 10.07 13.49 18.45
N ARG A 396 10.03 14.80 18.20
CA ARG A 396 11.03 15.53 17.41
C ARG A 396 12.21 16.06 18.24
N LYS A 397 12.32 15.67 19.51
CA LYS A 397 13.37 16.15 20.43
C LYS A 397 14.79 15.89 19.92
N GLU A 398 15.00 14.79 19.21
CA GLU A 398 16.31 14.46 18.63
C GLU A 398 16.90 15.60 17.77
N PHE A 399 16.07 16.32 17.00
CA PHE A 399 16.53 17.43 16.17
C PHE A 399 17.01 18.63 17.01
N LEU A 400 16.41 18.85 18.19
CA LEU A 400 16.84 19.89 19.12
C LEU A 400 18.16 19.51 19.78
N ASP A 401 18.31 18.25 20.18
CA ASP A 401 19.54 17.75 20.81
C ASP A 401 20.74 17.76 19.85
N GLN A 402 20.51 17.68 18.53
CA GLN A 402 21.56 17.81 17.49
C GLN A 402 22.04 19.24 17.26
N CYS A 403 21.26 20.26 17.65
CA CYS A 403 21.59 21.68 17.44
C CYS A 403 22.22 22.36 18.66
N LEU A 404 22.21 21.68 19.82
CA LEU A 404 22.82 22.11 21.08
C LEU A 404 24.20 21.47 21.25
#